data_AF-A0A1H0F1C1-F1
#
_entry.id   AF-A0A1H0F1C1-F1
#
_cell.length_a   1.000
_cell.length_b   1.000
_cell.length_c   1.000
_cell.angle_alpha   90.00
_cell.angle_beta   90.00
_cell.angle_gamma   90.00
#
_symmetry.space_group_name_H-M   'P 1'
#
loop_
_entity.id
_entity.type
_entity.pdbx_description
1 polymer ?
#
loop_
_entity_poly.entity_id
_entity_poly.type
_entity_poly.pdbx_seq_one_letter_code
_entity_poly.pdbx_strand_id
1 'polypeptide(L)'
;MTADTGFANEANIKYLHERQINGYIPDNQFRSRDPKFADQKDKYGKRHQNLPDKGWRETTPASAFQFDPVKLTCTCPTGEKLTYRGQRDTDNGKIRVHFEGRLLQCRHCPKKYRCMQNPSSADHRNGVGRQVSFIIENNRLPNYTDWMKHRVDSPKGKQIYSHRMSVVEPVFGNIGTTKRLSRFSLRGKKKVQGQWQLYCLVHNIEKLANYGQLQA
;
A
#
# COMPACT_ATOMS: atom_id res chain seq x y z
N MET A 1 15.71 4.19 -15.91
CA MET A 1 14.23 4.08 -15.94
C MET A 1 13.68 4.37 -14.55
N THR A 2 12.53 5.03 -14.44
CA THR A 2 11.86 5.25 -13.15
C THR A 2 10.38 4.91 -13.27
N ALA A 3 9.75 4.37 -12.21
CA ALA A 3 8.32 4.10 -12.19
C ALA A 3 7.67 4.57 -10.89
N ASP A 4 6.33 4.68 -10.89
CA ASP A 4 5.54 5.03 -9.71
C ASP A 4 5.52 3.91 -8.66
N THR A 5 5.17 4.28 -7.44
CA THR A 5 5.05 3.34 -6.31
C THR A 5 4.03 2.23 -6.55
N GLY A 6 3.06 2.44 -7.44
CA GLY A 6 2.10 1.41 -7.86
C GLY A 6 2.74 0.20 -8.56
N PHE A 7 3.97 0.32 -9.05
CA PHE A 7 4.72 -0.78 -9.67
C PHE A 7 5.67 -1.49 -8.70
N ALA A 8 5.73 -1.05 -7.44
CA ALA A 8 6.61 -1.63 -6.42
C ALA A 8 6.05 -2.96 -5.90
N ASN A 9 6.42 -4.05 -6.56
CA ASN A 9 6.16 -5.42 -6.10
C ASN A 9 7.39 -6.30 -6.34
N GLU A 10 7.50 -7.40 -5.59
CA GLU A 10 8.70 -8.25 -5.59
C GLU A 10 9.03 -8.82 -6.98
N ALA A 11 8.02 -9.24 -7.75
CA ALA A 11 8.22 -9.78 -9.09
C ALA A 11 8.84 -8.76 -10.05
N ASN A 12 8.37 -7.52 -10.03
CA ASN A 12 8.90 -6.44 -10.86
C ASN A 12 10.33 -6.09 -10.48
N ILE A 13 10.63 -6.02 -9.17
CA ILE A 13 11.97 -5.68 -8.71
C ILE A 13 12.95 -6.82 -9.02
N LYS A 14 12.54 -8.07 -8.82
CA LYS A 14 13.29 -9.27 -9.22
C LYS A 14 13.61 -9.22 -10.71
N TYR A 15 12.63 -8.93 -11.55
CA TYR A 15 12.82 -8.79 -13.00
C TYR A 15 13.86 -7.72 -13.36
N LEU A 16 13.81 -6.54 -12.71
CA LEU A 16 14.81 -5.49 -12.93
C LEU A 16 16.21 -5.93 -12.51
N HIS A 17 16.32 -6.63 -11.38
CA HIS A 17 17.58 -7.13 -10.86
C HIS A 17 18.19 -8.19 -11.78
N GLU A 18 17.42 -9.23 -12.12
CA GLU A 18 17.90 -10.35 -12.95
C GLU A 18 18.29 -9.91 -14.36
N ARG A 19 17.54 -8.96 -14.95
CA ARG A 19 17.86 -8.42 -16.28
C ARG A 19 18.84 -7.26 -16.26
N GLN A 20 19.41 -6.91 -15.09
CA GLN A 20 20.36 -5.80 -14.94
C GLN A 20 19.84 -4.46 -15.48
N ILE A 21 18.52 -4.25 -15.37
CA ILE A 21 17.88 -3.02 -15.85
C ILE A 21 18.07 -1.93 -14.80
N ASN A 22 18.62 -0.78 -15.22
CA ASN A 22 18.79 0.38 -14.35
C ASN A 22 17.45 1.10 -14.09
N GLY A 23 16.61 0.49 -13.26
CA GLY A 23 15.31 0.99 -12.81
C GLY A 23 15.34 1.52 -11.37
N TYR A 24 14.55 2.55 -11.08
CA TYR A 24 14.26 3.02 -9.72
C TYR A 24 12.74 3.05 -9.51
N ILE A 25 12.25 2.21 -8.59
CA ILE A 25 10.83 2.09 -8.26
C ILE A 25 10.69 2.18 -6.74
N PRO A 26 10.26 3.33 -6.19
CA PRO A 26 10.07 3.46 -4.75
C PRO A 26 8.87 2.66 -4.26
N ASP A 27 8.91 2.21 -3.01
CA ASP A 27 7.73 1.66 -2.33
C ASP A 27 6.82 2.77 -1.78
N ASN A 28 5.65 2.41 -1.25
CA ASN A 28 4.70 3.38 -0.70
C ASN A 28 5.20 4.13 0.55
N GLN A 29 6.27 3.66 1.17
CA GLN A 29 6.82 4.25 2.39
C GLN A 29 8.04 5.15 2.16
N PHE A 30 8.53 5.27 0.92
CA PHE A 30 9.75 6.01 0.60
C PHE A 30 9.75 7.44 1.12
N ARG A 31 8.63 8.17 1.00
CA ARG A 31 8.51 9.53 1.54
C ARG A 31 8.58 9.56 3.06
N SER A 32 8.01 8.56 3.74
CA SER A 32 8.03 8.49 5.21
C SER A 32 9.43 8.15 5.76
N ARG A 33 10.31 7.57 4.95
CA ARG A 33 11.70 7.29 5.33
C ARG A 33 12.65 8.47 5.12
N ASP A 34 12.24 9.48 4.35
CA ASP A 34 13.08 10.64 4.09
C ASP A 34 12.76 11.76 5.10
N PRO A 35 13.74 12.21 5.91
CA PRO A 35 13.56 13.25 6.92
C PRO A 35 12.94 14.55 6.38
N LYS A 36 13.14 14.86 5.09
CA LYS A 36 12.57 16.07 4.46
C LYS A 36 11.04 16.09 4.44
N PHE A 37 10.39 14.94 4.62
CA PHE A 37 8.93 14.84 4.61
C PHE A 37 8.37 14.48 5.99
N ALA A 38 9.15 14.57 7.07
CA ALA A 38 8.68 14.30 8.43
C ALA A 38 7.42 15.13 8.75
N ASP A 39 7.48 16.44 8.52
CA ASP A 39 6.41 17.39 8.85
C ASP A 39 5.35 17.52 7.73
N GLN A 40 5.46 16.74 6.64
CA GLN A 40 4.55 16.85 5.50
C GLN A 40 3.10 16.57 5.89
N LYS A 41 2.89 15.61 6.80
CA LYS A 41 1.55 15.20 7.25
C LYS A 41 0.89 16.24 8.16
N ASP A 42 1.70 17.03 8.86
CA ASP A 42 1.20 18.11 9.71
C ASP A 42 0.76 19.31 8.86
N LYS A 43 1.49 19.61 7.77
CA LYS A 43 1.18 20.72 6.87
C LYS A 43 -0.02 20.49 5.95
N TYR A 44 -0.16 19.29 5.37
CA TYR A 44 -1.18 19.01 4.35
C TYR A 44 -2.31 18.09 4.84
N GLY A 45 -2.23 17.62 6.09
CA GLY A 45 -3.19 16.69 6.66
C GLY A 45 -3.18 15.31 5.99
N LYS A 46 -3.99 14.39 6.54
CA LYS A 46 -4.23 13.07 5.93
C LYS A 46 -5.33 13.18 4.87
N ARG A 47 -5.06 12.64 3.67
CA ARG A 47 -6.04 12.56 2.56
C ARG A 47 -7.22 11.66 2.95
N HIS A 48 -8.45 12.05 2.58
CA HIS A 48 -9.69 11.30 2.83
C HIS A 48 -9.99 10.98 4.30
N GLN A 49 -10.22 12.00 5.13
CA GLN A 49 -10.70 11.79 6.51
C GLN A 49 -12.16 11.34 6.58
N ASN A 50 -12.99 11.75 5.62
CA ASN A 50 -14.39 11.38 5.55
C ASN A 50 -14.54 9.98 4.94
N LEU A 51 -14.17 8.97 5.71
CA LEU A 51 -14.58 7.60 5.45
C LEU A 51 -16.08 7.51 5.75
N PRO A 52 -16.89 6.90 4.86
CA PRO A 52 -18.29 6.64 5.18
C PRO A 52 -18.37 5.83 6.48
N ASP A 53 -19.33 6.16 7.33
CA ASP A 53 -19.59 5.37 8.53
C ASP A 53 -19.84 3.93 8.10
N LYS A 54 -18.94 3.04 8.52
CA LYS A 54 -19.02 1.62 8.16
C LYS A 54 -20.09 0.92 9.01
N GLY A 55 -20.63 1.56 10.05
CA GLY A 55 -21.50 0.93 11.05
C GLY A 55 -20.74 -0.05 11.95
N TRP A 56 -19.40 0.03 11.96
CA TRP A 56 -18.55 -0.86 12.73
C TRP A 56 -18.48 -0.35 14.17
N ARG A 57 -18.75 -1.22 15.12
CA ARG A 57 -18.64 -0.87 16.54
C ARG A 57 -17.16 -0.77 16.91
N GLU A 58 -16.84 0.09 17.87
CA GLU A 58 -15.51 0.06 18.47
C GLU A 58 -15.36 -1.25 19.25
N THR A 59 -14.54 -2.16 18.70
CA THR A 59 -14.23 -3.43 19.36
C THR A 59 -12.84 -3.40 19.93
N THR A 60 -12.61 -4.22 20.96
CA THR A 60 -11.30 -4.38 21.59
C THR A 60 -10.19 -4.58 20.55
N PRO A 61 -9.21 -3.66 20.44
CA PRO A 61 -8.21 -3.72 19.37
C PRO A 61 -7.29 -4.93 19.53
N ALA A 62 -6.63 -5.34 18.45
CA ALA A 62 -5.67 -6.44 18.48
C ALA A 62 -4.49 -6.17 19.44
N SER A 63 -4.16 -4.91 19.72
CA SER A 63 -3.13 -4.51 20.69
C SER A 63 -3.45 -4.90 22.13
N ALA A 64 -4.72 -5.14 22.47
CA ALA A 64 -5.10 -5.61 23.81
C ALA A 64 -4.85 -7.12 24.00
N PHE A 65 -4.53 -7.85 22.94
CA PHE A 65 -4.26 -9.28 22.98
C PHE A 65 -2.76 -9.50 23.11
N GLN A 66 -2.37 -10.38 24.02
CA GLN A 66 -0.97 -10.72 24.23
C GLN A 66 -0.56 -11.77 23.21
N PHE A 67 0.36 -11.42 22.32
CA PHE A 67 0.85 -12.29 21.26
C PHE A 67 2.34 -12.58 21.49
N ASP A 68 2.68 -13.87 21.54
CA ASP A 68 4.05 -14.38 21.57
C ASP A 68 4.45 -14.82 20.15
N PRO A 69 5.34 -14.08 19.47
CA PRO A 69 5.75 -14.39 18.10
C PRO A 69 6.65 -15.62 18.00
N VAL A 70 7.31 -16.06 19.08
CA VAL A 70 8.21 -17.22 19.07
C VAL A 70 7.41 -18.50 19.20
N LYS A 71 6.46 -18.53 20.15
CA LYS A 71 5.61 -19.72 20.39
C LYS A 71 4.37 -19.76 19.51
N LEU A 72 4.11 -18.71 18.73
CA LEU A 72 2.89 -18.52 17.94
C LEU A 72 1.62 -18.71 18.78
N THR A 73 1.64 -18.19 20.01
CA THR A 73 0.50 -18.24 20.93
C THR A 73 -0.10 -16.85 21.11
N CYS A 74 -1.43 -16.77 21.14
CA CYS A 74 -2.14 -15.54 21.42
C CYS A 74 -3.11 -15.75 22.58
N THR A 75 -3.06 -14.84 23.56
CA THR A 75 -3.92 -14.84 24.74
C THR A 75 -4.80 -13.60 24.71
N CYS A 76 -6.11 -13.78 24.93
CA CYS A 76 -7.06 -12.68 24.97
C CYS A 76 -6.96 -11.88 26.28
N PRO A 77 -7.56 -10.67 26.35
CA PRO A 77 -7.61 -9.87 27.58
C PRO A 77 -8.35 -10.51 28.76
N THR A 78 -9.01 -11.65 28.55
CA THR A 78 -9.71 -12.45 29.57
C THR A 78 -8.87 -13.66 30.01
N GLY A 79 -7.64 -13.83 29.48
CA GLY A 79 -6.74 -14.92 29.86
C GLY A 79 -6.88 -16.20 29.04
N GLU A 80 -7.90 -16.32 28.18
CA GLU A 80 -8.10 -17.50 27.33
C GLU A 80 -7.16 -17.51 26.11
N LYS A 81 -6.64 -18.69 25.78
CA LYS A 81 -5.79 -18.91 24.59
C LYS A 81 -6.63 -19.04 23.32
N LEU A 82 -6.22 -18.33 22.27
CA LEU A 82 -6.80 -18.44 20.94
C LEU A 82 -6.18 -19.59 20.16
N THR A 83 -6.96 -20.16 19.25
CA THR A 83 -6.53 -21.20 18.31
C THR A 83 -5.77 -20.56 17.15
N TYR A 84 -4.57 -21.06 16.86
CA TYR A 84 -3.81 -20.70 15.67
C TYR A 84 -4.51 -21.24 14.42
N ARG A 85 -4.83 -20.36 13.45
CA ARG A 85 -5.49 -20.74 12.19
C ARG A 85 -4.52 -20.87 11.02
N GLY A 86 -3.36 -20.23 11.10
CA GLY A 86 -2.36 -20.26 10.04
C GLY A 86 -1.65 -18.94 9.85
N GLN A 87 -0.62 -18.98 9.01
CA GLN A 87 0.12 -17.82 8.54
C GLN A 87 -0.10 -17.62 7.05
N ARG A 88 -0.19 -16.37 6.62
CA ARG A 88 -0.33 -15.99 5.21
C ARG A 88 0.73 -14.96 4.86
N ASP A 89 1.37 -15.17 3.74
CA ASP A 89 2.24 -14.17 3.15
C ASP A 89 1.39 -13.03 2.60
N THR A 90 1.74 -11.82 3.00
CA THR A 90 1.17 -10.61 2.38
C THR A 90 2.02 -10.28 1.14
N ASP A 91 1.44 -9.63 0.14
CA ASP A 91 2.13 -9.19 -1.09
C ASP A 91 3.44 -8.42 -0.83
N ASN A 92 3.58 -7.81 0.35
CA ASN A 92 4.79 -7.09 0.79
C ASN A 92 5.87 -8.00 1.42
N GLY A 93 5.72 -9.33 1.36
CA GLY A 93 6.61 -10.31 1.99
C GLY A 93 6.63 -10.23 3.52
N LYS A 94 5.54 -9.75 4.14
CA LYS A 94 5.33 -9.80 5.59
C LYS A 94 4.38 -10.96 5.91
N ILE A 95 4.70 -11.72 6.94
CA ILE A 95 3.87 -12.84 7.38
C ILE A 95 2.79 -12.29 8.32
N ARG A 96 1.53 -12.56 7.98
CA ARG A 96 0.38 -12.30 8.84
C ARG A 96 -0.07 -13.60 9.48
N VAL A 97 -0.05 -13.64 10.81
CA VAL A 97 -0.53 -14.78 11.58
C VAL A 97 -1.95 -14.54 12.05
N HIS A 98 -2.82 -15.53 11.85
CA HIS A 98 -4.23 -15.47 12.16
C HIS A 98 -4.58 -16.35 13.36
N PHE A 99 -5.33 -15.77 14.29
CA PHE A 99 -5.85 -16.45 15.48
C PHE A 99 -7.36 -16.34 15.56
N GLU A 100 -7.98 -17.36 16.11
CA GLU A 100 -9.42 -17.41 16.35
C GLU A 100 -9.73 -17.90 17.76
N GLY A 101 -10.56 -17.15 18.48
CA GLY A 101 -11.08 -17.56 19.79
C GLY A 101 -11.99 -18.77 19.67
N ARG A 102 -11.97 -19.67 20.66
CA ARG A 102 -12.86 -20.84 20.67
C ARG A 102 -14.30 -20.39 20.91
N LEU A 103 -15.24 -20.96 20.17
CA LEU A 103 -16.66 -20.60 20.26
C LEU A 103 -17.22 -20.69 21.68
N LEU A 104 -16.92 -21.77 22.40
CA LEU A 104 -17.41 -21.96 23.78
C LEU A 104 -16.87 -20.90 24.76
N GLN A 105 -15.61 -20.49 24.60
CA GLN A 105 -15.00 -19.43 25.41
C GLN A 105 -15.59 -18.06 25.06
N CYS A 106 -15.75 -17.76 23.78
CA CYS A 106 -16.33 -16.49 23.34
C CYS A 106 -17.83 -16.38 23.67
N ARG A 107 -18.57 -17.50 23.65
CA ARG A 107 -20.01 -17.57 23.97
C ARG A 107 -20.30 -17.11 25.40
N HIS A 108 -19.52 -17.60 26.36
CA HIS A 108 -19.70 -17.30 27.79
C HIS A 108 -18.81 -16.15 28.28
N CYS A 109 -18.19 -15.39 27.38
CA CYS A 109 -17.31 -14.30 27.76
C CYS A 109 -18.12 -13.04 28.15
N PRO A 110 -17.89 -12.44 29.34
CA PRO A 110 -18.60 -11.23 29.76
C PRO A 110 -18.30 -10.02 28.86
N LYS A 111 -17.14 -10.03 28.18
CA LYS A 111 -16.72 -8.97 27.26
C LYS A 111 -17.17 -9.22 25.80
N LYS A 112 -17.97 -10.26 25.52
CA LYS A 112 -18.37 -10.68 24.17
C LYS A 112 -18.91 -9.51 23.31
N TYR A 113 -19.80 -8.70 23.87
CA TYR A 113 -20.42 -7.57 23.17
C TYR A 113 -19.47 -6.41 22.82
N ARG A 114 -18.39 -6.24 23.58
CA ARG A 114 -17.33 -5.23 23.31
C ARG A 114 -16.15 -5.81 22.54
N CYS A 115 -15.98 -7.13 22.57
CA CYS A 115 -14.86 -7.81 21.93
C CYS A 115 -15.17 -8.17 20.47
N MET A 116 -16.40 -8.52 20.11
CA MET A 116 -16.78 -9.00 18.79
C MET A 116 -17.62 -7.97 18.03
N GLN A 117 -17.42 -7.85 16.72
CA GLN A 117 -18.29 -7.03 15.86
C GLN A 117 -19.70 -7.61 15.79
N ASN A 118 -19.78 -8.94 15.66
CA ASN A 118 -21.05 -9.67 15.68
C ASN A 118 -21.07 -10.70 16.82
N PRO A 119 -21.58 -10.34 18.01
CA PRO A 119 -21.66 -11.23 19.17
C PRO A 119 -22.45 -12.53 18.90
N SER A 120 -23.55 -12.47 18.14
CA SER A 120 -24.39 -13.65 17.90
C SER A 120 -23.67 -14.75 17.10
N SER A 121 -22.57 -14.40 16.43
CA SER A 121 -21.73 -15.39 15.74
C SER A 121 -21.25 -16.48 16.70
N ALA A 122 -20.89 -16.17 17.96
CA ALA A 122 -20.44 -17.18 18.91
C ALA A 122 -21.53 -18.18 19.37
N ASP A 123 -22.80 -17.85 19.13
CA ASP A 123 -23.96 -18.66 19.56
C ASP A 123 -24.36 -19.68 18.49
N HIS A 124 -23.96 -19.49 17.25
CA HIS A 124 -24.20 -20.44 16.16
C HIS A 124 -23.15 -21.56 16.12
N ARG A 125 -23.61 -22.79 15.80
CA ARG A 125 -22.74 -23.97 15.68
C ARG A 125 -21.65 -23.82 14.61
N ASN A 126 -21.95 -23.09 13.54
CA ASN A 126 -21.02 -22.79 12.45
C ASN A 126 -20.47 -21.35 12.52
N GLY A 127 -20.59 -20.74 13.70
CA GLY A 127 -20.11 -19.39 13.93
C GLY A 127 -18.59 -19.30 14.00
N VAL A 128 -18.09 -18.07 14.14
CA VAL A 128 -16.67 -17.81 14.38
C VAL A 128 -16.50 -17.02 15.68
N GLY A 129 -15.46 -17.37 16.44
CA GLY A 129 -15.07 -16.59 17.62
C GLY A 129 -14.38 -15.29 17.25
N ARG A 130 -13.78 -14.62 18.23
CA ARG A 130 -12.99 -13.41 17.98
C ARG A 130 -11.80 -13.75 17.08
N GLN A 131 -11.72 -13.08 15.93
CA GLN A 131 -10.58 -13.17 15.02
C GLN A 131 -9.62 -12.01 15.26
N VAL A 132 -8.33 -12.31 15.41
CA VAL A 132 -7.26 -11.31 15.49
C VAL A 132 -6.09 -11.76 14.61
N SER A 133 -5.36 -10.80 14.06
CA SER A 133 -4.19 -11.08 13.24
C SER A 133 -3.03 -10.17 13.58
N PHE A 134 -1.84 -10.73 13.65
CA PHE A 134 -0.60 -10.01 13.91
C PHE A 134 0.33 -10.11 12.72
N ILE A 135 1.08 -9.04 12.49
CA ILE A 135 2.15 -9.05 11.50
C ILE A 135 3.42 -9.43 12.26
N ILE A 136 4.02 -10.55 11.92
CA ILE A 136 5.33 -10.92 12.44
C ILE A 136 6.36 -10.33 11.50
N GLU A 137 7.21 -9.46 12.04
CA GLU A 137 8.44 -9.07 11.36
C GLU A 137 9.42 -10.23 11.57
N ASN A 138 9.31 -11.25 10.72
CA ASN A 138 10.39 -12.22 10.66
C ASN A 138 11.64 -11.47 10.22
N ASN A 139 12.76 -11.86 10.83
CA ASN A 139 14.13 -11.52 10.42
C ASN A 139 14.40 -12.16 9.05
N ARG A 140 13.61 -11.74 8.06
CA ARG A 140 13.58 -12.30 6.72
C ARG A 140 14.89 -11.97 6.05
N LEU A 141 15.41 -12.91 5.27
CA LEU A 141 16.55 -12.63 4.42
C LEU A 141 16.24 -11.42 3.54
N PRO A 142 17.21 -10.52 3.31
CA PRO A 142 17.02 -9.39 2.41
C PRO A 142 16.47 -9.86 1.06
N ASN A 143 15.39 -9.23 0.61
CA ASN A 143 14.73 -9.60 -0.64
C ASN A 143 15.00 -8.53 -1.73
N TYR A 144 14.44 -8.72 -2.93
CA TYR A 144 14.67 -7.78 -4.03
C TYR A 144 14.05 -6.41 -3.71
N THR A 145 12.91 -6.36 -3.03
CA THR A 145 12.34 -5.08 -2.58
C THR A 145 13.31 -4.31 -1.67
N ASP A 146 14.00 -4.98 -0.75
CA ASP A 146 14.95 -4.35 0.17
C ASP A 146 16.17 -3.82 -0.60
N TRP A 147 16.66 -4.55 -1.61
CA TRP A 147 17.66 -4.03 -2.55
C TRP A 147 17.20 -2.74 -3.25
N MET A 148 15.95 -2.68 -3.74
CA MET A 148 15.43 -1.48 -4.39
C MET A 148 15.27 -0.31 -3.41
N LYS A 149 14.85 -0.57 -2.17
CA LYS A 149 14.78 0.47 -1.13
C LYS A 149 16.16 1.10 -0.92
N HIS A 150 17.20 0.30 -0.75
CA HIS A 150 18.57 0.82 -0.62
C HIS A 150 18.99 1.68 -1.82
N ARG A 151 18.65 1.25 -3.03
CA ARG A 151 18.96 2.02 -4.25
C ARG A 151 18.22 3.35 -4.29
N VAL A 152 16.92 3.35 -4.05
CA VAL A 152 16.06 4.55 -4.08
C VAL A 152 16.43 5.52 -2.97
N ASP A 153 16.71 5.03 -1.77
CA ASP A 153 16.99 5.86 -0.59
C ASP A 153 18.43 6.42 -0.58
N SER A 154 19.30 5.93 -1.45
CA SER A 154 20.64 6.50 -1.66
C SER A 154 20.56 7.95 -2.19
N PRO A 155 21.58 8.82 -1.95
CA PRO A 155 21.59 10.18 -2.48
C PRO A 155 21.40 10.24 -4.01
N LYS A 156 22.05 9.33 -4.74
CA LYS A 156 21.92 9.19 -6.19
C LYS A 156 20.51 8.75 -6.59
N GLY A 157 19.93 7.77 -5.90
CA GLY A 157 18.57 7.31 -6.15
C GLY A 157 17.53 8.40 -5.95
N LYS A 158 17.66 9.17 -4.86
CA LYS A 158 16.82 10.33 -4.56
C LYS A 158 16.91 11.39 -5.66
N GLN A 159 18.11 11.70 -6.13
CA GLN A 159 18.32 12.66 -7.22
C GLN A 159 17.66 12.19 -8.53
N ILE A 160 17.90 10.94 -8.92
CA ILE A 160 17.31 10.35 -10.13
C ILE A 160 15.78 10.36 -10.04
N TYR A 161 15.22 9.95 -8.91
CA TYR A 161 13.77 9.90 -8.73
C TYR A 161 13.14 11.30 -8.65
N SER A 162 13.81 12.28 -8.03
CA SER A 162 13.32 13.66 -7.97
C SER A 162 13.17 14.30 -9.34
N HIS A 163 13.99 13.89 -10.32
CA HIS A 163 13.92 14.42 -11.68
C HIS A 163 12.61 14.07 -12.40
N ARG A 164 11.83 13.10 -11.90
CA ARG A 164 10.49 12.81 -12.42
C ARG A 164 9.55 14.01 -12.31
N MET A 165 9.70 14.81 -11.26
CA MET A 165 8.88 16.01 -11.04
C MET A 165 9.05 17.02 -12.18
N SER A 166 10.26 17.16 -12.73
CA SER A 166 10.51 18.08 -13.84
C SER A 166 10.20 17.48 -15.22
N VAL A 167 10.25 16.15 -15.36
CA VAL A 167 10.12 15.51 -16.68
C VAL A 167 8.70 15.04 -16.97
N VAL A 168 8.06 14.37 -16.01
CA VAL A 168 6.83 13.62 -16.24
C VAL A 168 5.60 14.38 -15.75
N GLU A 169 5.69 15.03 -14.60
CA GLU A 169 4.56 15.76 -14.01
C GLU A 169 4.03 16.91 -14.89
N PRO A 170 4.87 17.72 -15.59
CA PRO A 170 4.36 18.79 -16.46
C PRO A 170 3.58 18.26 -17.66
N VAL A 171 3.95 17.08 -18.17
CA VAL A 171 3.25 16.42 -19.28
C VAL A 171 1.83 16.04 -18.85
N PHE A 172 1.70 15.37 -17.70
CA PHE A 172 0.39 15.01 -17.16
C PHE A 172 -0.42 16.23 -16.70
N GLY A 173 0.24 17.25 -16.15
CA GLY A 173 -0.40 18.52 -15.79
C GLY A 173 -0.98 19.24 -17.00
N ASN A 174 -0.23 19.33 -18.10
CA ASN A 174 -0.74 19.91 -19.34
C ASN A 174 -1.91 19.09 -19.89
N ILE A 175 -1.73 17.78 -20.13
CA ILE A 175 -2.77 16.94 -20.72
C ILE A 175 -4.04 16.89 -19.86
N GLY A 176 -3.87 16.70 -18.54
CA GLY A 176 -4.98 16.55 -17.60
C GLY A 176 -5.69 17.86 -17.27
N THR A 177 -4.93 18.91 -16.94
CA THR A 177 -5.50 20.18 -16.46
C THR A 177 -5.72 21.17 -17.60
N THR A 178 -4.70 21.42 -18.43
CA THR A 178 -4.77 22.42 -19.52
C THR A 178 -5.62 21.93 -20.68
N LYS A 179 -5.40 20.68 -21.15
CA LYS A 179 -6.17 20.05 -22.24
C LYS A 179 -7.40 19.28 -21.75
N ARG A 180 -7.65 19.28 -20.44
CA ARG A 180 -8.86 18.76 -19.77
C ARG A 180 -9.14 17.27 -20.02
N LEU A 181 -8.12 16.45 -20.33
CA LEU A 181 -8.28 14.99 -20.44
C LEU A 181 -8.20 14.33 -19.05
N SER A 182 -9.23 14.55 -18.24
CA SER A 182 -9.34 13.90 -16.92
C SER A 182 -9.91 12.48 -17.00
N ARG A 183 -10.60 12.15 -18.10
CA ARG A 183 -11.16 10.82 -18.40
C ARG A 183 -11.12 10.56 -19.89
N PHE A 184 -10.92 9.30 -20.28
CA PHE A 184 -11.07 8.89 -21.69
C PHE A 184 -12.54 8.92 -22.09
N SER A 185 -12.82 9.48 -23.27
CA SER A 185 -14.18 9.60 -23.82
C SER A 185 -14.56 8.40 -24.68
N LEU A 186 -13.59 7.55 -25.03
CA LEU A 186 -13.80 6.37 -25.86
C LEU A 186 -13.75 5.08 -25.04
N ARG A 187 -14.44 4.04 -25.51
CA ARG A 187 -14.43 2.70 -24.92
C ARG A 187 -13.65 1.73 -25.81
N GLY A 188 -12.86 0.86 -25.17
CA GLY A 188 -12.06 -0.17 -25.82
C GLY A 188 -10.60 0.26 -26.04
N LYS A 189 -9.68 -0.68 -25.79
CA LYS A 189 -8.23 -0.43 -25.78
C LYS A 189 -7.73 0.29 -27.03
N LYS A 190 -8.14 -0.15 -28.23
CA LYS A 190 -7.72 0.45 -29.50
C LYS A 190 -8.12 1.93 -29.62
N LYS A 191 -9.36 2.27 -29.24
CA LYS A 191 -9.86 3.64 -29.31
C LYS A 191 -9.21 4.54 -28.25
N VAL A 192 -9.10 4.04 -27.02
CA VAL A 192 -8.42 4.74 -25.90
C VAL A 192 -6.95 5.01 -26.23
N GLN A 193 -6.25 4.04 -26.83
CA GLN A 193 -4.87 4.19 -27.30
C GLN A 193 -4.76 5.33 -28.32
N GLY A 194 -5.64 5.38 -29.31
CA GLY A 194 -5.66 6.44 -30.33
C GLY A 194 -5.92 7.82 -29.70
N GLN A 195 -6.89 7.92 -28.78
CA GLN A 195 -7.14 9.15 -28.02
C GLN A 195 -5.89 9.58 -27.25
N TRP A 196 -5.24 8.68 -26.53
CA TRP A 196 -4.04 8.98 -25.76
C TRP A 196 -2.89 9.47 -26.64
N GLN A 197 -2.65 8.79 -27.76
CA GLN A 197 -1.61 9.17 -28.72
C GLN A 197 -1.87 10.56 -29.33
N LEU A 198 -3.12 10.89 -29.65
CA LEU A 198 -3.48 12.21 -30.15
C LEU A 198 -3.18 13.31 -29.13
N TYR A 199 -3.51 13.11 -27.86
CA TYR A 199 -3.17 14.08 -26.81
C TYR A 199 -1.67 14.22 -26.58
N CYS A 200 -0.91 13.12 -26.68
CA CYS A 200 0.56 13.18 -26.65
C CYS A 200 1.12 13.99 -27.82
N LEU A 201 0.55 13.82 -29.03
CA LEU A 201 0.95 14.57 -30.21
C LEU A 201 0.68 16.07 -30.03
N VAL A 202 -0.52 16.44 -29.57
CA VAL A 202 -0.89 17.84 -29.28
C VAL A 202 0.08 18.46 -28.28
N HIS A 203 0.40 17.75 -27.18
CA HIS A 203 1.37 18.20 -26.19
C HIS A 203 2.76 18.43 -26.80
N ASN A 204 3.24 17.50 -27.61
CA ASN A 204 4.56 17.60 -28.25
C ASN A 204 4.62 18.75 -29.26
N ILE A 205 3.58 18.94 -30.08
CA ILE A 205 3.50 20.07 -31.03
C ILE A 205 3.52 21.39 -30.28
N GLU A 206 2.72 21.54 -29.22
CA GLU A 206 2.71 22.74 -28.38
C GLU A 206 4.09 23.02 -27.76
N LYS A 207 4.79 21.98 -27.31
CA LYS A 207 6.14 22.13 -26.77
C LYS A 207 7.13 22.62 -27.84
N LEU A 208 7.07 22.07 -29.05
CA LEU A 208 7.92 22.49 -30.17
C LEU A 208 7.60 23.92 -30.63
N ALA A 209 6.32 24.28 -30.70
CA ALA A 209 5.91 25.62 -31.11
C ALA A 209 6.40 26.71 -30.14
N ASN A 210 6.34 26.44 -28.83
CA ASN A 210 6.70 27.42 -27.80
C ASN A 210 8.19 27.43 -27.43
N TYR A 211 8.86 26.28 -27.54
CA TYR A 211 10.22 26.11 -27.02
C TYR A 211 11.21 25.48 -28.02
N GLY A 212 10.77 25.17 -29.24
CA GLY A 212 11.62 24.52 -30.25
C GLY A 212 12.80 25.37 -30.72
N GLN A 213 12.71 26.70 -30.60
CA GLN A 213 13.79 27.62 -30.96
C GLN A 213 14.79 27.88 -29.82
N LEU A 214 14.47 27.53 -28.58
CA LEU A 214 15.36 27.72 -27.41
C LEU A 214 16.52 26.72 -27.37
N GLN A 215 16.62 25.81 -28.34
CA GLN A 215 17.69 24.83 -28.50
C GLN A 215 18.65 25.14 -29.67
N ALA A 216 18.54 26.32 -30.30
CA ALA A 216 19.49 26.78 -31.33
C ALA A 216 20.62 27.61 -30.72
#